data_AF-M4RIU8-F1
#
_entry.id   AF-M4RIU8-F1
#
_cell.length_a   1.000
_cell.length_b   1.000
_cell.length_c   1.000
_cell.angle_alpha   90.00
_cell.angle_beta   90.00
_cell.angle_gamma   90.00
#
_symmetry.space_group_name_H-M   'P 1'
#
loop_
_entity.id
_entity.type
_entity.pdbx_description
1 polymer ?
#
loop_
_entity_poly.entity_id
_entity_poly.type
_entity_poly.pdbx_seq_one_letter_code
_entity_poly.pdbx_strand_id
1 'polypeptide(L)'
;MQVTNGYWFSYPGYNELLTGKADPNIDSNKAIENPNITILEWLNKQSEYQGKVAAFGSWDVFPAIINRTRSGLPINAGFESADWAGLSDKAQWLNTLQTQVPSPWHNVRLDAFTFGFTKEYILLHQPKVIYVALGETDDFAHQGNYPEYLRGANRADKFIAQLWTLLQSMEQYQDNTNLIITVDHGRGDSAQSWQHHASPKAVKGYLNGLKQYQDGIPGADQIWLAAMGPDVKESVGSQQTSNFTLDQVAATAVQLLGFDYLQFATDIGRPLPIIKQR
;
A
#
# COMPACT_ATOMS: atom_id res chain seq x y z
N MET A 1 2.19 -4.45 -15.35
CA MET A 1 2.33 -5.45 -14.27
C MET A 1 0.97 -6.08 -14.02
N GLN A 2 0.91 -7.26 -13.42
CA GLN A 2 -0.34 -7.93 -13.09
C GLN A 2 -0.32 -8.48 -11.66
N VAL A 3 -1.50 -8.64 -11.07
CA VAL A 3 -1.63 -9.41 -9.83
C VAL A 3 -1.65 -10.91 -10.13
N THR A 4 -1.12 -11.72 -9.22
CA THR A 4 -1.14 -13.19 -9.31
C THR A 4 -2.22 -13.80 -8.43
N ASN A 5 -2.72 -13.05 -7.45
CA ASN A 5 -3.87 -13.48 -6.66
C ASN A 5 -5.08 -13.70 -7.57
N GLY A 6 -5.81 -14.80 -7.34
CA GLY A 6 -6.94 -15.18 -8.18
C GLY A 6 -8.22 -14.37 -7.93
N TYR A 7 -8.15 -13.21 -7.29
CA TYR A 7 -9.31 -12.51 -6.74
C TYR A 7 -9.48 -11.07 -7.26
N TRP A 8 -8.39 -10.34 -7.46
CA TRP A 8 -8.34 -8.99 -8.05
C TRP A 8 -9.11 -7.94 -7.22
N PHE A 9 -8.94 -7.98 -5.90
CA PHE A 9 -9.45 -6.98 -4.96
C PHE A 9 -8.52 -6.86 -3.74
N SER A 10 -8.83 -5.94 -2.82
CA SER A 10 -7.85 -5.30 -1.95
C SER A 10 -7.05 -6.20 -1.01
N TYR A 11 -7.67 -6.91 -0.06
CA TYR A 11 -6.90 -7.72 0.89
C TYR A 11 -6.03 -8.79 0.19
N PRO A 12 -6.52 -9.62 -0.75
CA PRO A 12 -5.65 -10.51 -1.52
C PRO A 12 -4.47 -9.79 -2.20
N GLY A 13 -4.71 -8.60 -2.77
CA GLY A 13 -3.69 -7.75 -3.38
C GLY A 13 -2.65 -7.25 -2.37
N TYR A 14 -3.08 -6.70 -1.23
CA TYR A 14 -2.16 -6.26 -0.17
C TYR A 14 -1.38 -7.41 0.45
N ASN A 15 -1.98 -8.59 0.61
CA ASN A 15 -1.27 -9.79 1.01
C ASN A 15 -0.16 -10.10 0.00
N GLU A 16 -0.48 -10.17 -1.29
CA GLU A 16 0.50 -10.44 -2.34
C GLU A 16 1.64 -9.41 -2.35
N LEU A 17 1.30 -8.13 -2.30
CA LEU A 17 2.24 -7.01 -2.24
C LEU A 17 3.21 -7.13 -1.05
N LEU A 18 2.68 -7.36 0.15
CA LEU A 18 3.44 -7.28 1.39
C LEU A 18 4.11 -8.59 1.78
N THR A 19 3.67 -9.73 1.26
CA THR A 19 4.23 -11.05 1.58
C THR A 19 5.06 -11.62 0.44
N GLY A 20 4.93 -11.06 -0.77
CA GLY A 20 5.61 -11.53 -1.97
C GLY A 20 4.98 -12.77 -2.59
N LYS A 21 3.76 -13.14 -2.19
CA LYS A 21 3.04 -14.31 -2.73
C LYS A 21 1.53 -14.17 -2.62
N ALA A 22 0.81 -14.69 -3.61
CA ALA A 22 -0.63 -14.86 -3.50
C ALA A 22 -0.98 -15.99 -2.52
N ASP A 23 -2.02 -15.81 -1.71
CA ASP A 23 -2.58 -16.85 -0.85
C ASP A 23 -4.06 -17.06 -1.19
N PRO A 24 -4.46 -18.24 -1.69
CA PRO A 24 -5.84 -18.51 -2.07
C PRO A 24 -6.81 -18.50 -0.89
N ASN A 25 -6.34 -18.55 0.36
CA ASN A 25 -7.18 -18.48 1.56
C ASN A 25 -7.50 -17.04 1.97
N ILE A 26 -6.80 -16.05 1.42
CA ILE A 26 -7.14 -14.63 1.60
C ILE A 26 -8.15 -14.26 0.53
N ASP A 27 -9.41 -14.61 0.78
CA ASP A 27 -10.51 -14.56 -0.20
C ASP A 27 -11.60 -13.54 0.14
N SER A 28 -11.33 -12.62 1.06
CA SER A 28 -12.27 -11.58 1.48
C SER A 28 -11.58 -10.33 2.01
N ASN A 29 -12.30 -9.21 2.04
CA ASN A 29 -11.86 -7.95 2.68
C ASN A 29 -12.25 -7.88 4.17
N LYS A 30 -12.51 -9.02 4.81
CA LYS A 30 -12.81 -9.05 6.24
C LYS A 30 -11.54 -8.76 7.04
N ALA A 31 -11.67 -8.06 8.16
CA ALA A 31 -10.59 -7.81 9.12
C ALA A 31 -10.19 -9.09 9.90
N ILE A 32 -9.74 -10.11 9.18
CA ILE A 32 -9.18 -11.34 9.74
C ILE A 32 -7.67 -11.21 9.66
N GLU A 33 -6.99 -11.46 10.77
CA GLU A 33 -5.53 -11.35 10.86
C GLU A 33 -4.81 -12.19 9.79
N ASN A 34 -3.86 -11.57 9.08
CA ASN A 34 -3.15 -12.23 8.00
C ASN A 34 -2.26 -13.36 8.57
N PRO A 35 -2.42 -14.63 8.16
CA PRO A 35 -1.54 -15.71 8.58
C PRO A 35 -0.13 -15.55 8.01
N ASN A 36 0.04 -14.86 6.89
CA ASN A 36 1.33 -14.68 6.24
C ASN A 36 2.15 -13.55 6.91
N ILE A 37 3.47 -13.74 6.96
CA ILE A 37 4.42 -12.75 7.47
C ILE A 37 4.64 -11.70 6.38
N THR A 38 4.35 -10.44 6.69
CA THR A 38 4.65 -9.33 5.78
C THR A 38 6.13 -8.94 5.86
N ILE A 39 6.65 -8.29 4.81
CA ILE A 39 7.99 -7.68 4.84
C ILE A 39 8.14 -6.70 6.00
N LEU A 40 7.06 -5.99 6.36
CA LEU A 40 7.08 -5.03 7.47
C LEU A 40 7.26 -5.75 8.80
N GLU A 41 6.52 -6.83 9.01
CA GLU A 41 6.66 -7.67 10.20
C GLU A 41 8.06 -8.30 10.28
N TRP A 42 8.57 -8.84 9.16
CA TRP A 42 9.89 -9.44 9.11
C TRP A 42 10.99 -8.42 9.40
N LEU A 43 10.92 -7.22 8.80
CA LEU A 43 11.86 -6.12 9.05
C LEU A 43 11.85 -5.69 10.51
N ASN A 44 10.68 -5.63 11.16
CA ASN A 44 10.58 -5.26 12.57
C ASN A 44 11.23 -6.27 13.53
N LYS A 45 11.60 -7.46 13.04
CA LYS A 45 12.34 -8.48 13.78
C LYS A 45 13.85 -8.44 13.52
N GLN A 46 14.31 -7.64 12.56
CA GLN A 46 15.74 -7.47 12.28
C GLN A 46 16.33 -6.43 13.22
N SER A 47 17.50 -6.72 13.81
CA SER A 47 18.13 -5.89 14.84
C SER A 47 18.33 -4.43 14.42
N GLU A 48 18.61 -4.17 13.14
CA GLU A 48 18.83 -2.81 12.63
C GLU A 48 17.55 -2.02 12.34
N TYR A 49 16.39 -2.68 12.31
CA TYR A 49 15.10 -2.16 11.89
C TYR A 49 14.01 -2.26 12.96
N GLN A 50 14.21 -3.06 14.01
CA GLN A 50 13.29 -3.20 15.13
C GLN A 50 12.95 -1.83 15.73
N GLY A 51 11.66 -1.51 15.81
CA GLY A 51 11.15 -0.23 16.29
C GLY A 51 11.35 0.95 15.33
N LYS A 52 11.84 0.70 14.10
CA LYS A 52 12.07 1.70 13.04
C LYS A 52 11.22 1.42 11.79
N VAL A 53 10.18 0.60 11.93
CA VAL A 53 9.21 0.30 10.87
C VAL A 53 7.84 0.78 11.34
N ALA A 54 7.08 1.44 10.48
CA ALA A 54 5.73 1.92 10.78
C ALA A 54 4.81 1.82 9.56
N ALA A 55 3.49 1.75 9.79
CA ALA A 55 2.50 1.70 8.73
C ALA A 55 1.33 2.68 8.97
N PHE A 56 0.92 3.36 7.92
CA PHE A 56 -0.20 4.30 7.91
C PHE A 56 -1.14 3.93 6.77
N GLY A 57 -2.41 3.70 7.10
CA GLY A 57 -3.41 3.30 6.10
C GLY A 57 -4.68 4.12 6.20
N SER A 58 -5.32 4.40 5.07
CA SER A 58 -6.64 5.04 5.08
C SER A 58 -7.75 4.07 5.45
N TRP A 59 -7.58 2.78 5.18
CA TRP A 59 -8.56 1.72 5.46
C TRP A 59 -8.33 1.03 6.81
N ASP A 60 -9.40 0.81 7.58
CA ASP A 60 -9.34 0.20 8.92
C ASP A 60 -8.97 -1.29 8.97
N VAL A 61 -8.79 -1.96 7.82
CA VAL A 61 -8.39 -3.37 7.73
C VAL A 61 -6.86 -3.56 7.69
N PHE A 62 -6.08 -2.49 7.49
CA PHE A 62 -4.61 -2.57 7.53
C PHE A 62 -4.00 -3.21 8.79
N PRO A 63 -4.56 -2.99 10.01
CA PRO A 63 -4.10 -3.69 11.20
C PRO A 63 -4.19 -5.22 11.06
N ALA A 64 -5.23 -5.74 10.42
CA ALA A 64 -5.38 -7.17 10.16
C ALA A 64 -4.46 -7.66 9.03
N ILE A 65 -4.34 -6.88 7.94
CA ILE A 65 -3.46 -7.20 6.79
C ILE A 65 -2.00 -7.38 7.22
N ILE A 66 -1.52 -6.49 8.09
CA ILE A 66 -0.14 -6.45 8.57
C ILE A 66 0.04 -7.33 9.82
N ASN A 67 -1.07 -7.76 10.42
CA ASN A 67 -1.16 -8.48 11.67
C ASN A 67 -0.55 -7.70 12.85
N ARG A 68 -1.25 -6.65 13.31
CA ARG A 68 -0.79 -5.74 14.38
C ARG A 68 -0.30 -6.50 15.61
N THR A 69 -1.08 -7.47 16.07
CA THR A 69 -0.80 -8.21 17.30
C THR A 69 0.50 -9.00 17.20
N ARG A 70 0.71 -9.73 16.09
CA ARG A 70 1.92 -10.55 15.91
C ARG A 70 3.14 -9.70 15.51
N SER A 71 2.93 -8.66 14.70
CA SER A 71 4.00 -7.83 14.17
C SER A 71 4.59 -6.86 15.19
N GLY A 72 3.80 -6.40 16.16
CA GLY A 72 4.20 -5.39 17.14
C GLY A 72 4.57 -4.05 16.50
N LEU A 73 4.15 -3.82 15.27
CA LEU A 73 4.41 -2.61 14.51
C LEU A 73 3.51 -1.45 14.99
N PRO A 74 4.02 -0.21 15.05
CA PRO A 74 3.19 0.98 15.01
C PRO A 74 2.37 0.99 13.71
N ILE A 75 1.05 0.87 13.84
CA ILE A 75 0.09 0.93 12.73
C ILE A 75 -0.98 1.93 13.10
N ASN A 76 -1.16 2.99 12.30
CA ASN A 76 -2.28 3.91 12.43
C ASN A 76 -3.16 3.82 11.19
N ALA A 77 -4.40 3.37 11.34
CA ALA A 77 -5.26 3.05 10.20
C ALA A 77 -6.73 3.48 10.41
N GLY A 78 -7.44 3.74 9.32
CA GLY A 78 -8.86 4.14 9.38
C GLY A 78 -9.06 5.38 10.26
N PHE A 79 -10.09 5.38 11.09
CA PHE A 79 -10.40 6.49 11.99
C PHE A 79 -9.68 6.44 13.35
N GLU A 80 -8.63 5.61 13.50
CA GLU A 80 -7.83 5.59 14.71
C GLU A 80 -7.17 6.95 14.97
N SER A 81 -7.19 7.36 16.24
CA SER A 81 -6.38 8.47 16.70
C SER A 81 -4.91 8.06 16.76
N ALA A 82 -4.02 8.99 16.47
CA ALA A 82 -2.60 8.87 16.76
C ALA A 82 -2.36 8.85 18.28
N ASP A 83 -1.62 7.87 18.77
CA ASP A 83 -1.36 7.62 20.20
C ASP A 83 0.10 7.25 20.51
N TRP A 84 1.01 7.44 19.54
CA TRP A 84 2.44 7.15 19.74
C TRP A 84 3.10 8.09 20.75
N ALA A 85 4.20 7.64 21.34
CA ALA A 85 4.95 8.41 22.33
C ALA A 85 5.51 9.71 21.74
N GLY A 86 5.34 10.83 22.45
CA GLY A 86 5.84 12.14 22.01
C GLY A 86 4.95 12.84 20.97
N LEU A 87 3.67 12.46 20.88
CA LEU A 87 2.69 13.02 19.96
C LEU A 87 2.73 14.55 19.84
N SER A 88 2.95 15.07 18.63
CA SER A 88 3.05 16.51 18.36
C SER A 88 1.71 17.23 18.50
N ASP A 89 1.73 18.54 18.75
CA ASP A 89 0.51 19.38 18.78
C ASP A 89 -0.29 19.27 17.47
N LYS A 90 0.40 19.14 16.33
CA LYS A 90 -0.25 18.93 15.04
C LYS A 90 -0.91 17.57 14.92
N ALA A 91 -0.28 16.50 15.43
CA ALA A 91 -0.91 15.18 15.43
C ALA A 91 -2.13 15.13 16.38
N GLN A 92 -2.06 15.82 17.53
CA GLN A 92 -3.23 16.00 18.42
C GLN A 92 -4.34 16.81 17.74
N TRP A 93 -3.97 17.87 17.01
CA TRP A 93 -4.93 18.65 16.23
C TRP A 93 -5.55 17.82 15.09
N LEU A 94 -4.78 16.98 14.41
CA LEU A 94 -5.29 16.05 13.39
C LEU A 94 -6.27 15.04 13.99
N ASN A 95 -5.99 14.49 15.18
CA ASN A 95 -6.95 13.63 15.90
C ASN A 95 -8.29 14.34 16.10
N THR A 96 -8.23 15.59 16.58
CA THR A 96 -9.45 16.40 16.80
C THR A 96 -10.17 16.69 15.50
N LEU A 97 -9.44 17.18 14.48
CA LEU A 97 -10.00 17.57 13.20
C LEU A 97 -10.65 16.39 12.46
N GLN A 98 -10.06 15.19 12.53
CA GLN A 98 -10.63 13.99 11.91
C GLN A 98 -12.04 13.68 12.43
N THR A 99 -12.33 13.94 13.70
CA THR A 99 -13.68 13.74 14.28
C THR A 99 -14.69 14.80 13.86
N GLN A 100 -14.22 15.96 13.40
CA GLN A 100 -15.04 17.12 13.04
C GLN A 100 -15.32 17.20 11.54
N VAL A 101 -14.45 16.61 10.71
CA VAL A 101 -14.61 16.57 9.26
C VAL A 101 -15.49 15.38 8.88
N PRO A 102 -16.65 15.60 8.25
CA PRO A 102 -17.48 14.50 7.77
C PRO A 102 -16.72 13.67 6.73
N SER A 103 -16.70 12.36 6.91
CA SER A 103 -16.20 11.42 5.90
C SER A 103 -17.35 10.79 5.12
N PRO A 104 -17.22 10.59 3.80
CA PRO A 104 -18.20 9.84 3.02
C PRO A 104 -18.18 8.33 3.34
N TRP A 105 -17.19 7.84 4.09
CA TRP A 105 -17.01 6.42 4.43
C TRP A 105 -16.82 6.22 5.92
N HIS A 106 -17.23 5.04 6.41
CA HIS A 106 -17.17 4.69 7.84
C HIS A 106 -15.90 3.91 8.21
N ASN A 107 -15.26 3.28 7.23
CA ASN A 107 -14.10 2.40 7.38
C ASN A 107 -12.84 2.92 6.64
N VAL A 108 -13.00 3.96 5.82
CA VAL A 108 -11.90 4.63 5.11
C VAL A 108 -11.89 6.12 5.50
N ARG A 109 -10.76 6.60 6.02
CA ARG A 109 -10.57 8.04 6.27
C ARG A 109 -10.09 8.75 5.00
N LEU A 110 -10.30 10.07 4.95
CA LEU A 110 -9.73 10.91 3.90
C LEU A 110 -8.20 10.86 3.95
N ASP A 111 -7.57 10.79 2.78
CA ASP A 111 -6.13 10.54 2.64
C ASP A 111 -5.26 11.66 3.25
N ALA A 112 -5.83 12.86 3.38
CA ALA A 112 -5.19 13.98 4.06
C ALA A 112 -4.78 13.66 5.50
N PHE A 113 -5.57 12.85 6.22
CA PHE A 113 -5.25 12.44 7.59
C PHE A 113 -4.17 11.36 7.61
N THR A 114 -4.24 10.35 6.73
CA THR A 114 -3.19 9.34 6.58
C THR A 114 -1.84 9.99 6.27
N PHE A 115 -1.80 10.91 5.30
CA PHE A 115 -0.59 11.65 4.96
C PHE A 115 -0.13 12.58 6.10
N GLY A 116 -1.05 13.28 6.75
CA GLY A 116 -0.75 14.15 7.88
C GLY A 116 -0.08 13.41 9.04
N PHE A 117 -0.67 12.28 9.47
CA PHE A 117 -0.09 11.44 10.51
C PHE A 117 1.26 10.84 10.10
N THR A 118 1.38 10.38 8.86
CA THR A 118 2.66 9.90 8.29
C THR A 118 3.75 10.96 8.43
N LYS A 119 3.47 12.20 8.02
CA LYS A 119 4.43 13.31 8.09
C LYS A 119 4.87 13.62 9.51
N GLU A 120 3.93 13.74 10.44
CA GLU A 120 4.24 14.01 11.84
C GLU A 120 5.05 12.87 12.49
N TYR A 121 4.76 11.62 12.12
CA TYR A 121 5.54 10.47 12.58
C TYR A 121 6.97 10.47 12.02
N ILE A 122 7.16 10.76 10.73
CA ILE A 122 8.50 10.86 10.11
C ILE A 122 9.35 11.93 10.80
N LEU A 123 8.77 13.12 11.02
CA LEU A 123 9.46 14.23 11.65
C LEU A 123 9.94 13.91 13.07
N LEU A 124 9.14 13.14 13.82
CA LEU A 124 9.41 12.81 15.22
C LEU A 124 10.31 11.58 15.39
N HIS A 125 9.98 10.48 14.71
CA HIS A 125 10.56 9.17 14.97
C HIS A 125 11.63 8.74 13.97
N GLN A 126 11.67 9.38 12.81
CA GLN A 126 12.64 9.10 11.76
C GLN A 126 12.76 7.57 11.45
N PRO A 127 11.66 6.89 11.08
CA PRO A 127 11.70 5.46 10.79
C PRO A 127 12.61 5.14 9.59
N LYS A 128 13.15 3.91 9.55
CA LYS A 128 13.89 3.39 8.39
C LYS A 128 12.98 2.87 7.28
N VAL A 129 11.80 2.36 7.64
CA VAL A 129 10.79 1.90 6.68
C VAL A 129 9.42 2.43 7.08
N ILE A 130 8.72 3.01 6.12
CA ILE A 130 7.34 3.46 6.30
C ILE A 130 6.48 2.93 5.16
N TYR A 131 5.35 2.33 5.51
CA TYR A 131 4.32 1.94 4.55
C TYR A 131 3.17 2.93 4.63
N VAL A 132 2.77 3.48 3.49
CA VAL A 132 1.69 4.46 3.40
C VAL A 132 0.67 3.98 2.38
N ALA A 133 -0.56 3.71 2.82
CA ALA A 133 -1.63 3.25 1.97
C ALA A 133 -2.78 4.27 1.92
N LEU A 134 -2.93 4.87 0.75
CA LEU A 134 -3.99 5.81 0.42
C LEU A 134 -5.21 5.05 -0.12
N GLY A 135 -6.42 5.60 0.05
CA GLY A 135 -7.67 4.90 -0.24
C GLY A 135 -8.68 5.66 -1.10
N GLU A 136 -8.60 6.99 -1.22
CA GLU A 136 -9.68 7.79 -1.81
C GLU A 136 -10.04 7.40 -3.25
N THR A 137 -9.04 7.06 -4.07
CA THR A 137 -9.28 6.64 -5.46
C THR A 137 -10.09 5.35 -5.53
N ASP A 138 -9.95 4.46 -4.56
CA ASP A 138 -10.67 3.19 -4.54
C ASP A 138 -12.15 3.43 -4.24
N ASP A 139 -12.43 4.11 -3.12
CA ASP A 139 -13.78 4.36 -2.66
C ASP A 139 -14.57 5.32 -3.57
N PHE A 140 -13.95 6.37 -4.12
CA PHE A 140 -14.64 7.25 -5.07
C PHE A 140 -14.99 6.53 -6.37
N ALA A 141 -14.16 5.58 -6.81
CA ALA A 141 -14.50 4.76 -7.96
C ALA A 141 -15.66 3.80 -7.66
N HIS A 142 -15.71 3.20 -6.47
CA HIS A 142 -16.87 2.40 -6.03
C HIS A 142 -18.18 3.19 -6.03
N GLN A 143 -18.13 4.49 -5.76
CA GLN A 143 -19.28 5.39 -5.81
C GLN A 143 -19.64 5.86 -7.23
N GLY A 144 -18.83 5.55 -8.24
CA GLY A 144 -18.99 6.11 -9.58
C GLY A 144 -18.74 7.62 -9.66
N ASN A 145 -18.11 8.20 -8.64
CA ASN A 145 -17.86 9.63 -8.55
C ASN A 145 -16.57 9.99 -9.32
N TYR A 146 -16.69 10.03 -10.65
CA TYR A 146 -15.55 10.29 -11.54
C TYR A 146 -14.81 11.61 -11.25
N PRO A 147 -15.48 12.74 -10.95
CA PRO A 147 -14.78 13.96 -10.56
C PRO A 147 -13.92 13.81 -9.30
N GLU A 148 -14.46 13.19 -8.24
CA GLU A 148 -13.68 12.97 -7.01
C GLU A 148 -12.61 11.90 -7.18
N TYR A 149 -12.82 10.89 -8.04
CA TYR A 149 -11.77 9.95 -8.42
C TYR A 149 -10.54 10.66 -9.00
N LEU A 150 -10.74 11.57 -9.95
CA LEU A 150 -9.65 12.35 -10.55
C LEU A 150 -9.01 13.32 -9.56
N ARG A 151 -9.81 13.95 -8.68
CA ARG A 151 -9.29 14.83 -7.63
C ARG A 151 -8.49 14.06 -6.58
N GLY A 152 -8.96 12.87 -6.18
CA GLY A 152 -8.27 11.94 -5.29
C GLY A 152 -6.93 11.52 -5.87
N ALA A 153 -6.89 11.12 -7.15
CA ALA A 153 -5.64 10.79 -7.84
C ALA A 153 -4.66 11.97 -7.87
N ASN A 154 -5.15 13.18 -8.15
CA ASN A 154 -4.31 14.39 -8.11
C ASN A 154 -3.84 14.75 -6.69
N ARG A 155 -4.66 14.50 -5.65
CA ARG A 155 -4.25 14.67 -4.25
C ARG A 155 -3.16 13.66 -3.87
N ALA A 156 -3.33 12.39 -4.23
CA ALA A 156 -2.34 11.35 -3.99
C ALA A 156 -0.98 11.69 -4.62
N ASP A 157 -0.97 12.12 -5.89
CA ASP A 157 0.23 12.60 -6.57
C ASP A 157 0.91 13.75 -5.81
N LYS A 158 0.14 14.74 -5.35
CA LYS A 158 0.65 15.83 -4.51
C LYS A 158 1.18 15.37 -3.16
N PHE A 159 0.58 14.36 -2.53
CA PHE A 159 1.08 13.79 -1.27
C PHE A 159 2.38 13.03 -1.48
N ILE A 160 2.50 12.28 -2.57
CA ILE A 160 3.75 11.61 -2.97
C ILE A 160 4.86 12.64 -3.19
N ALA A 161 4.58 13.72 -3.93
CA ALA A 161 5.55 14.79 -4.14
C ALA A 161 5.98 15.46 -2.82
N GLN A 162 5.03 15.77 -1.94
CA GLN A 162 5.32 16.36 -0.63
C GLN A 162 6.10 15.42 0.28
N LEU A 163 5.78 14.12 0.27
CA LEU A 163 6.52 13.09 1.01
C LEU A 163 7.97 13.05 0.51
N TRP A 164 8.17 13.00 -0.81
CA TRP A 164 9.51 13.00 -1.38
C TRP A 164 10.29 14.26 -1.01
N THR A 165 9.69 15.45 -1.14
CA THR A 165 10.33 16.71 -0.74
C THR A 165 10.68 16.72 0.75
N LEU A 166 9.80 16.22 1.62
CA LEU A 166 10.09 16.09 3.05
C LEU A 166 11.30 15.20 3.28
N LEU A 167 11.31 14.00 2.70
CA LEU A 167 12.42 13.05 2.85
C LEU A 167 13.74 13.66 2.35
N GLN A 168 13.74 14.34 1.19
CA GLN A 168 14.95 14.99 0.67
C GLN A 168 15.38 16.23 1.47
N SER A 169 14.52 16.79 2.33
CA SER A 169 14.88 17.92 3.20
C SER A 169 15.56 17.52 4.51
N MET A 170 15.60 16.21 4.82
CA MET A 170 16.14 15.68 6.07
C MET A 170 17.44 14.93 5.78
N GLU A 171 18.53 15.32 6.42
CA GLU A 171 19.89 14.79 6.17
C GLU A 171 19.96 13.26 6.24
N GLN A 172 19.22 12.62 7.15
CA GLN A 172 19.24 11.16 7.28
C GLN A 172 18.60 10.39 6.09
N TYR A 173 17.80 11.07 5.27
CA TYR A 173 16.97 10.48 4.21
C TYR A 173 17.36 10.96 2.81
N GLN A 174 17.89 12.18 2.72
CA GLN A 174 18.35 12.75 1.47
C GLN A 174 19.36 11.83 0.79
N ASP A 175 19.14 11.54 -0.49
CA ASP A 175 20.00 10.66 -1.31
C ASP A 175 20.25 9.25 -0.71
N ASN A 176 19.43 8.85 0.27
CA ASN A 176 19.53 7.58 1.02
C ASN A 176 18.18 6.85 1.15
N THR A 177 17.14 7.35 0.48
CA THR A 177 15.79 6.78 0.54
C THR A 177 15.32 6.33 -0.83
N ASN A 178 14.83 5.09 -0.91
CA ASN A 178 14.13 4.56 -2.08
C ASN A 178 12.63 4.57 -1.83
N LEU A 179 11.86 5.02 -2.81
CA LEU A 179 10.40 5.03 -2.81
C LEU A 179 9.90 4.05 -3.88
N ILE A 180 9.02 3.13 -3.49
CA ILE A 180 8.26 2.25 -4.38
C ILE A 180 6.79 2.65 -4.28
N ILE A 181 6.14 2.83 -5.43
CA ILE A 181 4.74 3.26 -5.54
C ILE A 181 4.04 2.28 -6.46
N THR A 182 2.95 1.68 -5.99
CA THR A 182 2.15 0.70 -6.75
C THR A 182 0.73 0.69 -6.22
N VAL A 183 -0.14 -0.06 -6.90
CA VAL A 183 -1.49 -0.41 -6.45
C VAL A 183 -1.59 -1.91 -6.18
N ASP A 184 -2.55 -2.30 -5.35
CA ASP A 184 -2.86 -3.67 -4.94
C ASP A 184 -3.74 -4.43 -5.94
N HIS A 185 -4.54 -3.72 -6.73
CA HIS A 185 -5.27 -4.24 -7.89
C HIS A 185 -5.56 -3.14 -8.92
N GLY A 186 -6.01 -3.57 -10.09
CA GLY A 186 -6.48 -2.70 -11.16
C GLY A 186 -7.95 -2.34 -11.03
N ARG A 187 -8.48 -1.69 -12.06
CA ARG A 187 -9.88 -1.29 -12.22
C ARG A 187 -10.36 -1.71 -13.60
N GLY A 188 -11.67 -1.69 -13.82
CA GLY A 188 -12.22 -1.96 -15.15
C GLY A 188 -11.68 -1.03 -16.24
N ASP A 189 -11.38 -1.61 -17.41
CA ASP A 189 -10.77 -0.94 -18.57
C ASP A 189 -11.75 -0.14 -19.45
N SER A 190 -13.00 0.03 -19.02
CA SER A 190 -14.04 0.73 -19.79
C SER A 190 -14.83 1.72 -18.93
N ALA A 191 -15.53 2.64 -19.60
CA ALA A 191 -16.45 3.58 -18.94
C ALA A 191 -17.58 2.88 -18.18
N GLN A 192 -17.90 1.63 -18.52
CA GLN A 192 -18.94 0.82 -17.88
C GLN A 192 -18.42 -0.05 -16.72
N SER A 193 -17.10 -0.22 -16.60
CA SER A 193 -16.50 -1.19 -15.65
C SER A 193 -15.52 -0.58 -14.67
N TRP A 194 -15.02 0.65 -14.89
CA TRP A 194 -14.00 1.30 -14.04
C TRP A 194 -14.39 1.42 -12.55
N GLN A 195 -15.69 1.40 -12.23
CA GLN A 195 -16.21 1.46 -10.86
C GLN A 195 -15.98 0.17 -10.06
N HIS A 196 -15.58 -0.89 -10.75
CA HIS A 196 -15.52 -2.24 -10.22
C HIS A 196 -14.14 -2.85 -10.37
N HIS A 197 -13.94 -3.91 -9.59
CA HIS A 197 -12.82 -4.84 -9.65
C HIS A 197 -13.34 -6.19 -9.14
N ALA A 198 -12.94 -7.27 -9.81
CA ALA A 198 -13.19 -8.66 -9.41
C ALA A 198 -12.64 -9.60 -10.47
N SER A 199 -12.10 -10.74 -10.07
CA SER A 199 -11.84 -11.87 -10.96
C SER A 199 -13.11 -12.68 -11.24
N PRO A 200 -13.12 -13.56 -12.26
CA PRO A 200 -14.18 -14.56 -12.45
C PRO A 200 -14.42 -15.43 -11.20
N LYS A 201 -13.38 -15.65 -10.38
CA LYS A 201 -13.49 -16.41 -9.13
C LYS A 201 -14.17 -15.56 -8.05
N ALA A 202 -13.80 -14.30 -7.92
CA ALA A 202 -14.35 -13.39 -6.91
C ALA A 202 -15.85 -13.13 -7.13
N VAL A 203 -16.30 -12.93 -8.37
CA VAL A 203 -17.73 -12.72 -8.69
C VAL A 203 -18.60 -13.95 -8.40
N LYS A 204 -18.01 -15.15 -8.30
CA LYS A 204 -18.71 -16.39 -7.90
C LYS A 204 -18.65 -16.61 -6.38
N GLY A 205 -17.83 -15.86 -5.66
CA GLY A 205 -17.58 -15.99 -4.23
C GLY A 205 -17.90 -14.69 -3.47
N TYR A 206 -16.88 -14.10 -2.85
CA TYR A 206 -17.02 -12.94 -1.96
C TYR A 206 -17.69 -11.73 -2.62
N LEU A 207 -17.45 -11.49 -3.92
CA LEU A 207 -18.00 -10.37 -4.68
C LEU A 207 -19.23 -10.79 -5.52
N ASN A 208 -20.08 -11.67 -5.01
CA ASN A 208 -21.28 -12.16 -5.71
C ASN A 208 -22.32 -11.07 -6.08
N GLY A 209 -22.20 -9.86 -5.51
CA GLY A 209 -22.96 -8.68 -5.95
C GLY A 209 -22.64 -8.23 -7.37
N LEU A 210 -21.51 -8.69 -7.94
CA LEU A 210 -21.06 -8.40 -9.31
C LEU A 210 -21.33 -9.55 -10.28
N LYS A 211 -22.24 -10.48 -9.96
CA LYS A 211 -22.53 -11.68 -10.76
C LYS A 211 -22.91 -11.44 -12.23
N GLN A 212 -23.33 -10.23 -12.61
CA GLN A 212 -23.53 -9.88 -14.02
C GLN A 212 -22.23 -9.90 -14.84
N TYR A 213 -21.08 -9.71 -14.19
CA TYR A 213 -19.75 -9.78 -14.77
C TYR A 213 -19.19 -11.19 -14.66
N GLN A 214 -19.76 -12.15 -15.40
CA GLN A 214 -19.43 -13.59 -15.25
C GLN A 214 -17.94 -13.91 -15.44
N ASP A 215 -17.27 -13.15 -16.31
CA ASP A 215 -15.85 -13.26 -16.62
C ASP A 215 -14.98 -12.31 -15.77
N GLY A 216 -15.52 -11.80 -14.67
CA GLY A 216 -14.88 -10.76 -13.87
C GLY A 216 -14.88 -9.39 -14.56
N ILE A 217 -14.04 -8.50 -14.05
CA ILE A 217 -13.87 -7.14 -14.54
C ILE A 217 -12.57 -7.10 -15.36
N PRO A 218 -12.65 -6.97 -16.71
CA PRO A 218 -11.46 -6.85 -17.55
C PRO A 218 -10.58 -5.66 -17.13
N GLY A 219 -9.27 -5.89 -17.03
CA GLY A 219 -8.29 -4.89 -16.60
C GLY A 219 -8.10 -4.78 -15.07
N ALA A 220 -8.97 -5.39 -14.25
CA ALA A 220 -8.85 -5.33 -12.80
C ALA A 220 -7.64 -6.10 -12.25
N ASP A 221 -7.02 -6.96 -13.05
CA ASP A 221 -5.76 -7.64 -12.76
C ASP A 221 -4.53 -6.78 -13.08
N GLN A 222 -4.68 -5.73 -13.89
CA GLN A 222 -3.58 -4.92 -14.40
C GLN A 222 -3.21 -3.79 -13.44
N ILE A 223 -1.93 -3.73 -13.11
CA ILE A 223 -1.36 -2.77 -12.18
C ILE A 223 -0.11 -2.11 -12.75
N TRP A 224 0.38 -1.09 -12.06
CA TRP A 224 1.58 -0.33 -12.40
C TRP A 224 2.48 -0.22 -11.17
N LEU A 225 3.78 0.00 -11.42
CA LEU A 225 4.75 0.32 -10.40
C LEU A 225 5.64 1.46 -10.89
N ALA A 226 5.93 2.39 -9.98
CA ALA A 226 6.99 3.38 -10.12
C ALA A 226 7.97 3.21 -8.96
N ALA A 227 9.24 3.51 -9.21
CA ALA A 227 10.25 3.54 -8.18
C ALA A 227 11.23 4.69 -8.44
N MET A 228 11.75 5.27 -7.36
CA MET A 228 12.75 6.34 -7.40
C MET A 228 13.66 6.28 -6.17
N GLY A 229 14.91 6.72 -6.30
CA GLY A 229 15.87 6.71 -5.21
C GLY A 229 17.30 6.40 -5.67
N PRO A 230 18.27 6.44 -4.75
CA PRO A 230 19.69 6.26 -5.07
C PRO A 230 20.03 4.86 -5.58
N ASP A 231 19.29 3.83 -5.16
CA ASP A 231 19.55 2.43 -5.53
C ASP A 231 18.69 1.95 -6.72
N VAL A 232 17.77 2.78 -7.22
CA VAL A 232 16.91 2.46 -8.36
C VAL A 232 17.62 2.85 -9.65
N LYS A 233 17.71 1.93 -10.62
CA LYS A 233 18.25 2.19 -11.96
C LYS A 233 17.49 3.33 -12.62
N GLU A 234 18.22 4.22 -13.27
CA GLU A 234 17.61 5.19 -14.17
C GLU A 234 16.91 4.46 -15.32
N SER A 235 15.63 4.75 -15.53
CA SER A 235 14.89 4.25 -16.68
C SER A 235 14.55 5.39 -17.62
N VAL A 236 14.65 5.12 -18.93
CA VAL A 236 14.25 6.07 -19.98
C VAL A 236 12.75 5.90 -20.23
N GLY A 237 11.92 6.34 -19.28
CA GLY A 237 10.46 6.36 -19.41
C GLY A 237 9.73 5.09 -18.97
N SER A 238 8.43 5.03 -19.30
CA SER A 238 7.53 3.92 -18.96
C SER A 238 7.83 2.69 -19.82
N GLN A 239 8.02 1.53 -19.18
CA GLN A 239 8.14 0.26 -19.87
C GLN A 239 6.84 -0.53 -19.72
N GLN A 240 6.14 -0.76 -20.83
CA GLN A 240 5.06 -1.75 -20.85
C GLN A 240 5.66 -3.15 -20.84
N THR A 241 5.63 -3.78 -19.68
CA THR A 241 6.07 -5.17 -19.48
C THR A 241 4.92 -5.96 -18.89
N SER A 242 4.42 -6.93 -19.67
CA SER A 242 3.39 -7.88 -19.24
C SER A 242 3.92 -8.96 -18.29
N ASN A 243 5.24 -9.03 -18.09
CA ASN A 243 5.91 -10.17 -17.45
C ASN A 243 6.24 -9.92 -15.97
N PHE A 244 5.83 -8.78 -15.42
CA PHE A 244 6.08 -8.42 -14.04
C PHE A 244 4.81 -8.50 -13.21
N THR A 245 4.95 -8.97 -11.98
CA THR A 245 3.85 -9.32 -11.09
C THR A 245 3.97 -8.65 -9.73
N LEU A 246 2.84 -8.48 -9.03
CA LEU A 246 2.80 -7.80 -7.73
C LEU A 246 3.59 -8.53 -6.65
N ASP A 247 3.60 -9.87 -6.70
CA ASP A 247 4.38 -10.75 -5.82
C ASP A 247 5.91 -10.50 -5.84
N GLN A 248 6.44 -9.79 -6.84
CA GLN A 248 7.85 -9.41 -6.93
C GLN A 248 8.22 -8.19 -6.07
N VAL A 249 7.23 -7.41 -5.62
CA VAL A 249 7.48 -6.12 -4.96
C VAL A 249 8.13 -6.30 -3.58
N ALA A 250 7.67 -7.29 -2.80
CA ALA A 250 8.26 -7.60 -1.50
C ALA A 250 9.77 -7.89 -1.60
N ALA A 251 10.16 -8.79 -2.50
CA ALA A 251 11.57 -9.14 -2.72
C ALA A 251 12.39 -7.94 -3.22
N THR A 252 11.79 -7.10 -4.08
CA THR A 252 12.41 -5.86 -4.56
C THR A 252 12.70 -4.89 -3.42
N ALA A 253 11.73 -4.68 -2.52
CA ALA A 253 11.89 -3.79 -1.37
C ALA A 253 12.98 -4.29 -0.41
N VAL A 254 13.02 -5.60 -0.13
CA VAL A 254 14.06 -6.21 0.73
C VAL A 254 15.46 -6.03 0.12
N GLN A 255 15.61 -6.22 -1.19
CA GLN A 255 16.90 -6.04 -1.86
C GLN A 255 17.33 -4.58 -1.97
N LEU A 256 16.40 -3.62 -2.12
CA LEU A 256 16.71 -2.18 -2.04
C LEU A 256 17.26 -1.79 -0.67
N LEU A 257 16.80 -2.45 0.40
CA LEU A 257 17.33 -2.28 1.76
C LEU A 257 18.69 -2.98 1.98
N GLY A 258 19.22 -3.67 0.97
CA GLY A 258 20.53 -4.33 0.99
C GLY A 258 20.54 -5.74 1.57
N PHE A 259 19.39 -6.31 1.87
CA PHE A 259 19.29 -7.71 2.27
C PHE A 259 19.27 -8.63 1.05
N ASP A 260 19.69 -9.88 1.24
CA ASP A 260 19.29 -10.95 0.33
C ASP A 260 17.80 -11.23 0.56
N TYR A 261 16.99 -11.09 -0.49
CA TYR A 261 15.54 -11.29 -0.42
C TYR A 261 15.15 -12.71 0.05
N LEU A 262 16.05 -13.69 -0.12
CA LEU A 262 15.86 -15.05 0.37
C LEU A 262 15.94 -15.17 1.90
N GLN A 263 16.48 -14.16 2.59
CA GLN A 263 16.41 -14.07 4.06
C GLN A 263 14.99 -13.75 4.56
N PHE A 264 14.17 -13.13 3.70
CA PHE A 264 12.77 -12.88 4.00
C PHE A 264 11.92 -14.14 3.74
N ALA A 265 11.95 -14.67 2.51
CA ALA A 265 11.25 -15.90 2.15
C ALA A 265 11.81 -16.53 0.85
N THR A 266 11.59 -17.83 0.67
CA THR A 266 12.03 -18.58 -0.52
C THR A 266 10.90 -18.89 -1.49
N ASP A 267 9.64 -18.70 -1.08
CA ASP A 267 8.43 -18.98 -1.85
C ASP A 267 7.73 -17.70 -2.35
N ILE A 268 8.53 -16.73 -2.80
CA ILE A 268 8.08 -15.40 -3.24
C ILE A 268 8.56 -15.05 -4.66
N GLY A 269 7.92 -14.05 -5.27
CA GLY A 269 8.34 -13.50 -6.55
C GLY A 269 9.79 -13.00 -6.52
N ARG A 270 10.53 -13.20 -7.61
CA ARG A 270 11.92 -12.69 -7.72
C ARG A 270 11.94 -11.16 -7.80
N PRO A 271 12.96 -10.48 -7.24
CA PRO A 271 13.09 -9.03 -7.35
C PRO A 271 12.99 -8.51 -8.77
N LEU A 272 12.33 -7.36 -8.94
CA LEU A 272 12.25 -6.65 -10.21
C LEU A 272 13.66 -6.20 -10.64
N PRO A 273 13.98 -6.20 -11.95
CA PRO A 273 15.30 -5.85 -12.46
C PRO A 273 15.60 -4.34 -12.43
N ILE A 274 15.04 -3.60 -11.47
CA ILE A 274 15.12 -2.15 -11.32
C ILE A 274 16.22 -1.69 -10.36
N ILE A 275 16.89 -2.61 -9.66
CA ILE A 275 17.89 -2.29 -8.63
C ILE A 275 19.27 -2.17 -9.29
N LYS A 276 20.03 -1.11 -8.96
CA LYS A 276 21.42 -0.91 -9.44
C LYS A 276 22.29 -2.09 -9.00
N GLN A 277 23.24 -2.48 -9.85
CA GLN A 277 24.27 -3.43 -9.43
C GLN A 277 25.19 -2.70 -8.44
N ARG A 278 25.38 -3.29 -7.26
CA ARG A 278 26.31 -2.81 -6.23
C ARG A 278 27.69 -3.44 -6.44
#